data_AF-A0A812EUD3-F1
#
_entry.id   AF-A0A812EUD3-F1
#
_cell.length_a   1.000
_cell.length_b   1.000
_cell.length_c   1.000
_cell.angle_alpha   90.00
_cell.angle_beta   90.00
_cell.angle_gamma   90.00
#
_symmetry.space_group_name_H-M   'P 1'
#
loop_
_entity.id
_entity.type
_entity.pdbx_description
1 polymer ?
#
loop_
_entity_poly.entity_id
_entity_poly.type
_entity_poly.pdbx_seq_one_letter_code
_entity_poly.pdbx_strand_id
1 'polypeptide(L)'
;MYRRQIKLLKTFHNCRLQLILHVTWKDKVAHSEVLQCAEVVSIRAIIKQRFLRWAGHMRMSGSRLPKIVFFGEIETGSRPRAGPKKQLRDYLKRALVSCNIDPTQLESLERDWIGWRFLCVAGVANFEKERLTTLEVKQHQRHHQPANSASGMFSCHLCPRASRSRIVLNSHLAAHRRRTETKGQ
;
A
#
# COMPACT_ATOMS: atom_id res chain seq x y z
N MET A 1 0.90 0.14 10.99
CA MET A 1 -0.23 0.44 10.06
C MET A 1 -0.66 -0.82 9.32
N TYR A 2 -1.95 -1.13 9.33
CA TYR A 2 -2.51 -2.30 8.65
C TYR A 2 -2.65 -2.06 7.14
N ARG A 3 -2.43 -3.11 6.33
CA ARG A 3 -2.49 -3.02 4.84
C ARG A 3 -3.83 -2.44 4.34
N ARG A 4 -4.95 -2.78 4.99
CA ARG A 4 -6.29 -2.29 4.64
C ARG A 4 -6.42 -0.77 4.76
N GLN A 5 -5.93 -0.21 5.88
CA GLN A 5 -5.98 1.25 6.13
C GLN A 5 -5.16 2.02 5.10
N ILE A 6 -3.95 1.55 4.77
CA ILE A 6 -3.09 2.18 3.76
C ILE A 6 -3.75 2.15 2.38
N LYS A 7 -4.43 1.05 2.02
CA LYS A 7 -5.16 0.95 0.74
C LYS A 7 -6.30 1.98 0.67
N LEU A 8 -7.12 2.08 1.71
CA LEU A 8 -8.21 3.05 1.78
C LEU A 8 -7.70 4.48 1.64
N LEU A 9 -6.66 4.83 2.39
CA LEU A 9 -6.09 6.17 2.34
C LEU A 9 -5.45 6.47 0.98
N LYS A 10 -4.82 5.49 0.34
CA LYS A 10 -4.32 5.61 -1.03
C LYS A 10 -5.44 5.92 -2.01
N THR A 11 -6.55 5.18 -1.94
CA THR A 11 -7.70 5.41 -2.83
C THR A 11 -8.26 6.82 -2.61
N PHE A 12 -8.51 7.20 -1.35
CA PHE A 12 -9.00 8.53 -1.01
C PHE A 12 -8.08 9.63 -1.55
N HIS A 13 -6.78 9.53 -1.30
CA HIS A 13 -5.80 10.51 -1.75
C HIS A 13 -5.80 10.67 -3.28
N ASN A 14 -5.76 9.56 -4.03
CA ASN A 14 -5.79 9.63 -5.50
C ASN A 14 -7.10 10.20 -6.04
N CYS A 15 -8.25 9.79 -5.49
CA CYS A 15 -9.55 10.33 -5.91
C CYS A 15 -9.62 11.84 -5.68
N ARG A 16 -9.11 12.33 -4.55
CA ARG A 16 -9.11 13.77 -4.25
C ARG A 16 -8.16 14.54 -5.16
N LEU A 17 -6.97 14.01 -5.45
CA LEU A 17 -6.04 14.63 -6.41
C LEU A 17 -6.64 14.69 -7.81
N GLN A 18 -7.28 13.62 -8.27
CA GLN A 18 -7.98 13.61 -9.57
C GLN A 18 -9.10 14.64 -9.62
N LEU A 19 -9.87 14.80 -8.54
CA LEU A 19 -10.92 15.82 -8.47
C LEU A 19 -10.36 17.25 -8.53
N ILE A 20 -9.28 17.53 -7.80
CA ILE A 20 -8.64 18.86 -7.77
C ILE A 20 -8.01 19.21 -9.12
N LEU A 21 -7.39 18.23 -9.78
CA LEU A 21 -6.75 18.41 -11.08
C LEU A 21 -7.71 18.24 -12.27
N HIS A 22 -9.01 18.07 -12.01
CA HIS A 22 -10.03 17.81 -13.03
C HIS A 22 -9.72 16.61 -13.96
N VAL A 23 -9.02 15.60 -13.45
CA VAL A 23 -8.69 14.37 -14.18
C VAL A 23 -9.86 13.39 -14.11
N THR A 24 -10.32 12.95 -15.27
CA THR A 24 -11.40 11.99 -15.42
C THR A 24 -10.87 10.63 -15.90
N TRP A 25 -11.73 9.62 -15.89
CA TRP A 25 -11.37 8.29 -16.42
C TRP A 25 -11.06 8.32 -17.93
N LYS A 26 -11.56 9.32 -18.66
CA LYS A 26 -11.35 9.49 -20.11
C LYS A 26 -9.91 9.84 -20.46
N ASP A 27 -9.23 10.54 -19.55
CA ASP A 27 -7.87 11.04 -19.75
C ASP A 27 -6.83 9.91 -19.66
N LYS A 28 -7.20 8.74 -19.13
CA LYS A 28 -6.34 7.54 -19.01
C LYS A 28 -4.99 7.79 -18.31
N VAL A 29 -4.92 8.84 -17.49
CA VAL A 29 -3.72 9.24 -16.73
C VAL A 29 -3.44 8.25 -15.61
N ALA A 30 -2.18 7.82 -15.49
CA ALA A 30 -1.76 6.91 -14.43
C ALA A 30 -1.73 7.63 -13.07
N HIS A 31 -2.00 6.91 -11.97
CA HIS A 31 -1.91 7.52 -10.62
C HIS A 31 -0.51 8.07 -10.28
N SER A 32 0.56 7.58 -10.90
CA SER A 32 1.91 8.15 -10.75
C SER A 32 2.03 9.52 -11.40
N GLU A 33 1.41 9.72 -12.56
CA GLU A 33 1.39 11.00 -13.28
C GLU A 33 0.54 12.02 -12.53
N VAL A 34 -0.62 11.61 -11.99
CA VAL A 34 -1.45 12.48 -11.14
C VAL A 34 -0.66 13.04 -9.95
N LEU A 35 0.18 12.20 -9.32
CA LEU A 35 1.05 12.63 -8.22
C LEU A 35 2.14 13.60 -8.70
N GLN A 36 2.71 13.37 -9.89
CA GLN A 36 3.71 14.24 -10.49
C GLN A 36 3.14 15.60 -10.89
N CYS A 37 1.95 15.63 -11.51
CA CYS A 37 1.25 16.86 -11.86
C CYS A 37 0.86 17.69 -10.62
N ALA A 38 0.58 17.03 -9.49
CA ALA A 38 0.32 17.71 -8.22
C ALA A 38 1.59 18.12 -7.47
N GLU A 39 2.78 17.68 -7.91
CA GLU A 39 4.05 17.80 -7.16
C GLU A 39 3.99 17.18 -5.74
N VAL A 40 3.15 16.14 -5.56
CA VAL A 40 2.93 15.49 -4.27
C VAL A 40 3.48 14.07 -4.28
N VAL A 41 4.20 13.69 -3.22
CA VAL A 41 4.68 12.32 -3.03
C VAL A 41 3.54 11.38 -2.60
N SER A 42 3.72 10.07 -2.82
CA SER A 42 2.70 9.11 -2.44
C SER A 42 2.32 9.17 -0.95
N ILE A 43 1.06 8.84 -0.64
CA ILE A 43 0.58 8.79 0.75
C ILE A 43 1.45 7.88 1.66
N ARG A 44 2.07 6.84 1.09
CA ARG A 44 2.97 5.94 1.82
C ARG A 44 4.25 6.67 2.22
N ALA A 45 4.80 7.51 1.34
CA ALA A 45 5.93 8.38 1.63
C ALA A 45 5.56 9.44 2.68
N ILE A 46 4.39 10.09 2.56
CA ILE A 46 3.90 11.08 3.54
C ILE A 46 3.78 10.46 4.94
N ILE A 47 3.14 9.29 5.06
CA ILE A 47 3.01 8.60 6.36
C ILE A 47 4.40 8.27 6.92
N LYS A 48 5.30 7.72 6.11
CA LYS A 48 6.66 7.39 6.54
C LYS A 48 7.41 8.62 7.04
N GLN A 49 7.36 9.72 6.31
CA GLN A 49 8.03 10.97 6.69
C GLN A 49 7.51 11.49 8.03
N ARG A 50 6.18 11.56 8.21
CA ARG A 50 5.58 11.99 9.48
C ARG A 50 5.98 11.06 10.63
N PHE A 51 5.99 9.76 10.36
CA PHE A 51 6.33 8.76 11.35
C PHE A 51 7.81 8.79 11.74
N LEU A 52 8.72 9.01 10.79
CA LEU A 52 10.16 9.18 11.05
C LEU A 52 10.47 10.49 11.77
N ARG A 53 9.78 11.59 11.43
CA ARG A 53 9.88 12.85 12.18
C ARG A 53 9.46 12.66 13.64
N TRP A 54 8.35 11.96 13.87
CA TRP A 54 7.90 11.61 15.22
C TRP A 54 8.89 10.69 15.95
N ALA A 55 9.47 9.71 15.24
CA ALA A 55 10.51 8.86 15.82
C ALA A 55 11.75 9.66 16.25
N GLY A 56 12.09 10.72 15.51
CA GLY A 56 13.11 11.67 15.92
C GLY A 56 12.85 12.28 17.30
N HIS A 57 11.59 12.61 17.61
CA HIS A 57 11.21 13.11 18.93
C HIS A 57 11.42 12.07 20.04
N MET A 58 11.24 10.78 19.74
CA MET A 58 11.50 9.69 20.70
C MET A 58 12.99 9.44 20.97
N ARG A 59 13.91 10.01 20.17
CA ARG A 59 15.36 9.93 20.37
C ARG A 59 15.87 10.87 21.46
N MET A 60 15.01 11.65 22.09
CA MET A 60 15.39 12.48 23.24
C MET A 60 15.63 11.60 24.48
N SER A 61 16.29 12.17 25.51
CA SER A 61 16.77 11.48 26.73
C SER A 61 15.84 10.39 27.29
N GLY A 62 16.45 9.29 27.76
CA GLY A 62 15.81 8.07 28.28
C GLY A 62 14.69 8.25 29.30
N SER A 63 14.69 9.36 30.05
CA SER A 63 13.73 9.67 31.11
C SER A 63 12.36 10.17 30.64
N ARG A 64 12.16 10.40 29.34
CA ARG A 64 10.89 10.98 28.84
C ARG A 64 9.80 9.93 28.66
N LEU A 65 8.59 10.26 29.10
CA LEU A 65 7.39 9.42 29.01
C LEU A 65 7.14 8.78 27.63
N PRO A 66 7.33 9.46 26.48
CA PRO A 66 7.10 8.84 25.18
C PRO A 66 8.02 7.65 24.89
N LYS A 67 9.29 7.71 25.33
CA LYS A 67 10.26 6.62 25.13
C LYS A 67 9.93 5.46 26.07
N ILE A 68 9.61 5.74 27.34
CA ILE A 68 9.20 4.75 28.33
C ILE A 68 7.92 4.01 27.89
N VAL A 69 6.89 4.73 27.45
CA VAL A 69 5.63 4.11 26.99
C VAL A 69 5.84 3.27 25.71
N PHE A 70 6.75 3.71 24.83
CA PHE A 70 6.97 3.06 23.55
C PHE A 70 7.83 1.80 23.63
N PHE A 71 8.87 1.82 24.47
CA PHE A 71 9.81 0.71 24.66
C PHE A 71 9.52 -0.10 25.93
N GLY A 72 8.65 0.39 26.81
CA GLY A 72 8.25 -0.28 28.04
C GLY A 72 7.56 -1.60 27.76
N GLU A 73 7.95 -2.61 28.52
CA GLU A 73 7.33 -3.92 28.53
C GLU A 73 6.39 -4.03 29.73
N ILE A 74 5.28 -4.74 29.57
CA ILE A 74 4.31 -4.92 30.65
C ILE A 74 4.81 -6.11 31.48
N GLU A 75 5.10 -5.88 32.76
CA GLU A 75 5.59 -6.93 33.68
C GLU A 75 4.52 -7.99 33.97
N THR A 76 3.24 -7.61 34.04
CA THR A 76 2.12 -8.51 34.35
C THR A 76 1.00 -8.41 33.32
N GLY A 77 0.69 -9.52 32.64
CA GLY A 77 -0.42 -9.56 31.68
C GLY A 77 -0.56 -10.88 30.94
N SER A 78 -1.78 -11.37 30.78
CA SER A 78 -2.08 -12.56 29.97
C SER A 78 -2.18 -12.19 28.48
N ARG A 79 -1.49 -12.94 27.61
CA ARG A 79 -1.50 -12.71 26.16
C ARG A 79 -2.60 -13.56 25.51
N PRO A 80 -3.42 -12.99 24.62
CA PRO A 80 -4.41 -13.76 23.87
C PRO A 80 -3.75 -14.92 23.09
N ARG A 81 -4.44 -16.06 22.97
CA ARG A 81 -4.00 -17.20 22.15
C ARG A 81 -3.81 -16.84 20.66
N ALA A 82 -4.52 -15.81 20.19
CA ALA A 82 -4.30 -15.25 18.87
C ALA A 82 -3.01 -14.42 18.83
N GLY A 83 -2.22 -14.56 17.77
CA GLY A 83 -0.92 -13.90 17.66
C GLY A 83 -0.96 -12.37 17.87
N PRO A 84 0.12 -11.77 18.39
CA PRO A 84 0.21 -10.34 18.67
C PRO A 84 -0.27 -9.45 17.52
N LYS A 85 -1.07 -8.43 17.84
CA LYS A 85 -1.21 -7.28 16.95
C LYS A 85 0.17 -6.63 16.77
N LYS A 86 0.51 -6.29 15.52
CA LYS A 86 1.78 -5.62 15.21
C LYS A 86 1.87 -4.31 15.98
N GLN A 87 2.94 -4.14 16.74
CA GLN A 87 3.15 -2.97 17.57
C GLN A 87 3.65 -1.79 16.71
N LEU A 88 3.58 -0.60 17.29
CA LEU A 88 4.06 0.62 16.65
C LEU A 88 5.59 0.57 16.42
N ARG A 89 6.34 -0.05 17.35
CA ARG A 89 7.78 -0.34 17.22
C ARG A 89 8.12 -1.17 15.97
N ASP A 90 7.31 -2.17 15.64
CA ASP A 90 7.52 -3.00 14.44
C ASP A 90 7.25 -2.22 13.15
N TYR A 91 6.37 -1.22 13.22
CA TYR A 91 6.14 -0.32 12.10
C TYR A 91 7.34 0.62 11.92
N LEU A 92 7.93 1.11 13.02
CA LEU A 92 9.14 1.94 12.99
C LEU A 92 10.31 1.23 12.35
N LYS A 93 10.65 0.03 12.82
CA LYS A 93 11.75 -0.76 12.24
C LYS A 93 11.59 -0.95 10.73
N ARG A 94 10.37 -1.27 10.28
CA ARG A 94 10.07 -1.41 8.84
C ARG A 94 10.13 -0.09 8.08
N ALA A 95 9.74 1.03 8.69
CA ALA A 95 9.82 2.33 8.06
C ALA A 95 11.27 2.75 7.86
N LEU A 96 12.12 2.54 8.87
CA LEU A 96 13.56 2.80 8.83
C LEU A 96 14.24 1.99 7.73
N VAL A 97 14.08 0.66 7.73
CA VAL A 97 14.67 -0.23 6.72
C VAL A 97 14.22 0.17 5.31
N SER A 98 12.92 0.43 5.11
CA SER A 98 12.43 0.83 3.78
C SER A 98 12.88 2.21 3.31
N CYS A 99 13.42 3.04 4.20
CA CYS A 99 13.98 4.34 3.87
C CYS A 99 15.52 4.28 3.85
N ASN A 100 16.11 3.09 3.87
CA ASN A 100 17.56 2.85 3.95
C ASN A 100 18.22 3.54 5.15
N ILE A 101 17.50 3.61 6.28
CA ILE A 101 18.03 4.09 7.55
C ILE A 101 18.25 2.87 8.43
N ASP A 102 19.48 2.69 8.90
CA ASP A 102 19.80 1.60 9.84
C ASP A 102 19.10 1.86 11.18
N PRO A 103 18.29 0.91 11.69
CA PRO A 103 17.67 1.02 13.01
C PRO A 103 18.65 1.24 14.16
N THR A 104 19.90 0.75 14.06
CA THR A 104 20.91 0.94 15.12
C THR A 104 21.35 2.40 15.23
N GLN A 105 21.29 3.16 14.14
CA GLN A 105 21.60 4.59 14.11
C GLN A 105 20.57 5.45 14.86
N LEU A 106 19.46 4.86 15.34
CA LEU A 106 18.44 5.55 16.13
C LEU A 106 18.93 5.93 17.54
N GLU A 107 19.86 5.18 18.10
CA GLU A 107 20.43 5.45 19.44
C GLU A 107 21.72 6.28 19.36
N SER A 108 22.45 6.24 18.24
CA SER A 108 23.73 6.97 18.11
C SER A 108 23.56 8.48 17.80
N LEU A 109 22.58 8.86 16.98
CA LEU A 109 22.30 10.27 16.60
C LEU A 109 21.34 11.00 17.57
N GLU A 110 21.25 10.61 18.85
CA GLU A 110 20.34 11.24 19.84
C GLU A 110 20.55 12.76 19.98
N ARG A 111 21.71 13.29 19.55
CA ARG A 111 22.09 14.71 19.66
C ARG A 111 21.97 15.53 18.38
N ASP A 112 21.90 14.91 17.20
CA ASP A 112 21.88 15.63 15.92
C ASP A 112 20.48 15.62 15.27
N TRP A 113 19.67 16.62 15.62
CA TRP A 113 18.34 16.82 15.05
C TRP A 113 18.38 17.23 13.57
N ILE A 114 19.39 17.99 13.17
CA ILE A 114 19.51 18.52 11.80
C ILE A 114 19.86 17.36 10.86
N GLY A 115 20.86 16.57 11.20
CA GLY A 115 21.22 15.34 10.49
C GLY A 115 20.06 14.35 10.44
N TRP A 116 19.30 14.20 11.54
CA TRP A 116 18.09 13.35 11.52
C TRP A 116 17.04 13.83 10.52
N ARG A 117 16.74 15.14 10.50
CA ARG A 117 15.77 15.70 9.56
C ARG A 117 16.22 15.50 8.12
N PHE A 118 17.52 15.70 7.84
CA PHE A 118 18.11 15.45 6.53
C PHE A 118 17.96 13.98 6.11
N LEU A 119 18.38 13.04 6.98
CA LEU A 119 18.26 11.60 6.75
C LEU A 119 16.80 11.17 6.51
N CYS A 120 15.85 11.72 7.25
CA CYS A 120 14.43 11.43 7.04
C CYS A 120 13.95 11.87 5.66
N VAL A 121 14.35 13.06 5.21
CA VAL A 121 13.96 13.58 3.89
C VAL A 121 14.62 12.75 2.80
N ALA A 122 15.94 12.52 2.89
CA ALA A 122 16.70 11.71 1.93
C ALA A 122 16.17 10.27 1.84
N GLY A 123 15.94 9.63 2.99
CA GLY A 123 15.44 8.25 3.04
C GLY A 123 14.03 8.10 2.46
N VAL A 124 13.14 9.07 2.71
CA VAL A 124 11.80 9.07 2.11
C VAL A 124 11.85 9.34 0.61
N ALA A 125 12.75 10.23 0.15
CA ALA A 125 12.96 10.48 -1.27
C ALA A 125 13.46 9.20 -1.98
N ASN A 126 14.42 8.48 -1.38
CA ASN A 126 14.90 7.20 -1.89
C ASN A 126 13.78 6.15 -1.95
N PHE A 127 12.99 6.02 -0.87
CA PHE A 127 11.83 5.14 -0.84
C PHE A 127 10.84 5.45 -1.98
N GLU A 128 10.57 6.73 -2.24
CA GLU A 128 9.65 7.14 -3.29
C GLU A 128 10.23 6.87 -4.69
N LYS A 129 11.53 7.11 -4.88
CA LYS A 129 12.25 6.77 -6.13
C LYS A 129 12.17 5.27 -6.43
N GLU A 130 12.50 4.41 -5.46
CA GLU A 130 12.42 2.95 -5.62
C GLU A 130 10.98 2.47 -5.91
N ARG A 131 9.98 3.14 -5.31
CA ARG A 131 8.58 2.88 -5.59
C ARG A 131 8.23 3.20 -7.04
N LEU A 132 8.71 4.31 -7.57
CA LEU A 132 8.46 4.74 -8.96
C LEU A 132 9.14 3.79 -9.96
N THR A 133 10.42 3.46 -9.77
CA THR A 133 11.13 2.52 -10.64
C THR A 133 10.45 1.14 -10.64
N THR A 134 9.99 0.66 -9.49
CA THR A 134 9.22 -0.60 -9.40
C THR A 134 7.90 -0.53 -10.16
N LEU A 135 7.24 0.64 -10.22
CA LEU A 135 6.01 0.82 -10.97
C LEU A 135 6.27 0.84 -12.48
N GLU A 136 7.32 1.53 -12.92
CA GLU A 136 7.75 1.58 -14.32
C GLU A 136 8.10 0.19 -14.84
N VAL A 137 8.91 -0.57 -14.11
CA VAL A 137 9.25 -1.97 -14.45
C VAL A 137 7.99 -2.82 -14.58
N LYS A 138 7.02 -2.68 -13.66
CA LYS A 138 5.76 -3.42 -13.73
C LYS A 138 4.86 -2.98 -14.88
N GLN A 139 4.90 -1.70 -15.28
CA GLN A 139 4.18 -1.22 -16.45
C GLN A 139 4.80 -1.79 -17.72
N HIS A 140 6.13 -1.71 -17.85
CA HIS A 140 6.88 -2.27 -18.97
C HIS A 140 6.61 -3.78 -19.12
N GLN A 141 6.69 -4.54 -18.03
CA GLN A 141 6.37 -5.98 -18.03
C GLN A 141 4.94 -6.27 -18.49
N ARG A 142 3.95 -5.43 -18.15
CA ARG A 142 2.58 -5.59 -18.64
C ARG A 142 2.42 -5.28 -20.13
N HIS A 143 3.17 -4.30 -20.64
CA HIS A 143 3.17 -3.95 -22.07
C HIS A 143 3.83 -5.02 -22.93
N HIS A 144 4.90 -5.64 -22.44
CA HIS A 144 5.64 -6.69 -23.15
C HIS A 144 5.17 -8.11 -22.83
N GLN A 145 4.19 -8.28 -21.93
CA GLN A 145 3.59 -9.59 -21.71
C GLN A 145 2.77 -9.95 -22.96
N PRO A 146 3.07 -11.09 -23.62
CA PRO A 146 2.21 -11.58 -24.68
C PRO A 146 0.82 -11.78 -24.10
N ALA A 147 -0.21 -11.29 -24.81
CA ALA A 147 -1.59 -11.55 -24.43
C ALA A 147 -1.71 -13.06 -24.23
N ASN A 148 -2.04 -13.48 -23.00
CA ASN A 148 -2.24 -14.88 -22.67
C ASN A 148 -3.47 -15.33 -23.47
N SER A 149 -3.19 -15.76 -24.70
CA SER A 149 -4.16 -16.26 -25.65
C SER A 149 -4.46 -17.68 -25.19
N ALA A 150 -5.18 -17.79 -24.08
CA ALA A 150 -6.00 -18.97 -23.83
C ALA A 150 -7.09 -18.96 -24.91
N SER A 151 -6.67 -19.29 -26.13
CA SER A 151 -7.48 -19.43 -27.32
C SER A 151 -8.28 -20.71 -27.14
N GLY A 152 -9.31 -20.62 -26.31
CA GLY A 152 -10.25 -21.68 -26.04
C GLY A 152 -11.60 -21.02 -25.85
N MET A 153 -12.47 -21.13 -26.85
CA MET A 153 -13.86 -20.76 -26.69
C MET A 153 -14.48 -21.72 -25.66
N PHE A 154 -14.89 -21.19 -24.52
CA PHE A 154 -15.46 -21.98 -23.43
C PHE A 154 -16.95 -22.20 -23.73
N SER A 155 -17.33 -23.43 -24.08
CA SER A 155 -18.72 -23.78 -24.39
C SER A 155 -19.57 -23.90 -23.12
N CYS A 156 -20.83 -23.47 -23.24
CA CYS A 156 -21.86 -23.77 -22.26
C CYS A 156 -22.46 -25.15 -22.55
N HIS A 157 -22.75 -25.93 -21.52
CA HIS A 157 -23.42 -27.24 -21.64
C HIS A 157 -24.96 -27.13 -21.60
N LEU A 158 -25.49 -25.95 -21.25
CA LEU A 158 -26.93 -25.70 -21.13
C LEU A 158 -27.52 -24.97 -22.35
N CYS A 159 -26.67 -24.40 -23.21
CA CYS A 159 -27.08 -23.74 -24.44
C CYS A 159 -25.91 -23.68 -25.43
N PRO A 160 -26.16 -23.43 -26.73
CA PRO A 160 -25.11 -23.43 -27.76
C PRO A 160 -24.16 -22.22 -27.72
N ARG A 161 -24.22 -21.37 -26.68
CA ARG A 161 -23.33 -20.20 -26.58
C ARG A 161 -21.93 -20.60 -26.10
N ALA A 162 -20.92 -20.05 -26.76
CA ALA A 162 -19.53 -20.12 -26.34
C ALA A 162 -19.04 -18.75 -25.84
N SER A 163 -18.20 -18.77 -24.80
CA SER A 163 -17.67 -17.59 -24.13
C SER A 163 -16.18 -17.44 -24.39
N ARG A 164 -15.70 -16.19 -24.52
CA ARG A 164 -14.28 -15.87 -24.76
C ARG A 164 -13.39 -16.01 -23.52
N SER A 165 -13.98 -16.22 -22.35
CA SER A 165 -13.24 -16.48 -21.11
C SER A 165 -14.07 -17.28 -20.12
N ARG A 166 -13.40 -17.95 -19.17
CA ARG A 166 -14.03 -18.70 -18.08
C ARG A 166 -14.93 -17.81 -17.19
N ILE A 167 -14.55 -16.55 -17.00
CA ILE A 167 -15.30 -15.58 -16.18
C ILE A 167 -16.66 -15.28 -16.83
N VAL A 168 -16.67 -15.03 -18.15
CA VAL A 168 -17.90 -14.79 -18.91
C VAL A 168 -18.78 -16.04 -18.90
N LEU A 169 -18.19 -17.24 -19.08
CA LEU A 169 -18.92 -18.50 -18.98
C LEU A 169 -19.58 -18.67 -17.60
N ASN A 170 -18.85 -18.42 -16.51
CA ASN A 170 -19.38 -18.57 -15.15
C ASN A 170 -20.52 -17.60 -14.85
N SER A 171 -20.41 -16.34 -15.30
CA SER A 171 -21.50 -15.37 -15.20
C SER A 171 -22.73 -15.80 -16.01
N HIS A 172 -22.51 -16.35 -17.20
CA HIS A 172 -23.56 -16.88 -18.06
C HIS A 172 -24.25 -18.12 -17.44
N LEU A 173 -23.49 -19.06 -16.88
CA LEU A 173 -24.02 -20.22 -16.16
C LEU A 173 -24.83 -19.80 -14.91
N ALA A 174 -24.41 -18.75 -14.21
CA ALA A 174 -25.18 -18.20 -13.10
C ALA A 174 -26.54 -17.63 -13.56
N ALA A 175 -26.62 -17.10 -14.78
CA ALA A 175 -27.90 -16.66 -15.36
C ALA A 175 -28.84 -17.83 -15.71
N HIS A 176 -28.29 -18.98 -16.12
CA HIS A 176 -29.07 -20.20 -16.31
C HIS A 176 -29.67 -20.72 -14.99
N ARG A 177 -28.87 -20.76 -13.91
CA ARG A 177 -29.34 -21.20 -12.58
C ARG A 177 -30.52 -20.38 -12.07
N ARG A 178 -30.45 -19.05 -12.23
CA ARG A 178 -31.56 -18.16 -11.87
C ARG A 178 -32.83 -18.42 -12.68
N ARG A 179 -32.71 -18.84 -13.95
CA ARG A 179 -33.87 -19.13 -14.81
C ARG A 179 -34.51 -20.50 -14.52
N THR A 180 -33.71 -21.48 -14.10
CA THR A 180 -34.24 -22.79 -13.70
C THR A 180 -35.01 -22.71 -12.38
N GLU A 181 -34.55 -21.85 -11.46
CA GLU A 181 -35.24 -21.59 -10.18
C GLU A 181 -36.61 -20.91 -10.38
N THR A 182 -36.75 -20.03 -11.37
CA THR A 182 -38.03 -19.34 -11.67
C THR A 182 -39.07 -20.19 -12.40
N LYS A 183 -38.71 -21.38 -12.92
CA LYS A 183 -39.62 -22.29 -13.64
C LYS A 183 -40.14 -23.44 -12.77
N GLY A 184 -39.71 -23.52 -11.51
CA GLY A 184 -40.10 -24.54 -10.55
C GLY A 184 -41.14 -24.07 -9.51
N GLN A 185 -41.83 -22.95 -9.77
CA GLN A 185 -43.02 -22.50 -9.04
C GLN A 185 -44.23 -22.55 -9.95
#